data_AF-A0A7V0IV50-F1
#
_entry.id   AF-A0A7V0IV50-F1
#
_cell.length_a   1.000
_cell.length_b   1.000
_cell.length_c   1.000
_cell.angle_alpha   90.00
_cell.angle_beta   90.00
_cell.angle_gamma   90.00
#
_symmetry.space_group_name_H-M   'P 1'
#
loop_
_entity.id
_entity.type
_entity.pdbx_description
1 polymer ?
#
loop_
_entity_poly.entity_id
_entity_poly.type
_entity_poly.pdbx_seq_one_letter_code
_entity_poly.pdbx_strand_id
1 'polypeptide(L)' 'MVTRRLAQALEVTTDELLGLNGTKKNGGNGNKLSLRLLRRSKKVEELPSSQQKTLLKTIDIFLKATEK' A
#
# COMPACT_ATOMS: atom_id res chain seq x y z
N MET A 1 21.57 -1.84 -17.45
CA MET A 1 20.09 -1.97 -17.31
C MET A 1 19.63 -3.38 -16.87
N VAL A 2 20.41 -4.12 -16.07
CA VAL A 2 20.02 -5.46 -15.61
C VAL A 2 19.24 -5.44 -14.28
N THR A 3 19.48 -4.43 -13.44
CA THR A 3 18.90 -4.29 -12.10
C THR A 3 17.40 -3.99 -12.13
N ARG A 4 16.91 -3.22 -13.11
CA ARG A 4 15.46 -2.89 -13.24
C ARG A 4 14.59 -4.13 -13.48
N ARG A 5 15.04 -5.04 -14.37
CA ARG A 5 14.28 -6.26 -14.70
C ARG A 5 14.21 -7.20 -13.50
N LEU A 6 15.30 -7.28 -12.75
CA LEU A 6 15.38 -8.06 -11.51
C LEU A 6 14.49 -7.46 -10.41
N ALA A 7 14.49 -6.13 -10.26
CA ALA A 7 13.63 -5.42 -9.31
C ALA A 7 12.14 -5.66 -9.62
N GLN A 8 11.76 -5.58 -10.89
CA GLN A 8 10.38 -5.84 -11.34
C GLN A 8 9.96 -7.30 -11.14
N ALA A 9 10.85 -8.27 -11.38
CA ALA A 9 10.55 -9.69 -11.17
C ALA A 9 10.43 -10.07 -9.69
N LEU A 10 11.13 -9.35 -8.81
CA LEU A 10 11.11 -9.56 -7.37
C LEU A 10 10.09 -8.66 -6.63
N GLU A 11 9.30 -7.86 -7.37
CA GLU A 11 8.35 -6.87 -6.83
C GLU A 11 8.98 -5.90 -5.80
N VAL A 12 10.27 -5.60 -5.93
CA VAL A 12 10.98 -4.63 -5.08
C VAL A 12 11.39 -3.41 -5.89
N THR A 13 11.62 -2.29 -5.23
CA THR A 13 12.18 -1.10 -5.88
C THR A 13 13.65 -1.30 -6.21
N THR A 14 14.18 -0.55 -7.20
CA THR A 14 15.61 -0.66 -7.55
C THR A 14 16.49 -0.20 -6.39
N ASP A 15 16.03 0.76 -5.58
CA ASP A 15 16.74 1.23 -4.39
C ASP A 15 16.75 0.20 -3.25
N GLU A 16 15.67 -0.60 -3.11
CA GLU A 16 15.63 -1.74 -2.18
C GLU A 16 16.52 -2.88 -2.66
N LEU A 17 16.51 -3.19 -3.97
CA LEU A 17 17.40 -4.19 -4.56
C LEU A 17 18.88 -3.83 -4.38
N LEU A 18 19.20 -2.53 -4.43
CA LEU A 18 20.54 -2.01 -4.24
C LEU A 18 20.87 -1.74 -2.75
N GLY A 19 19.94 -2.01 -1.82
CA GLY A 19 20.15 -1.81 -0.39
C GLY A 19 20.38 -0.35 0.02
N LEU A 20 20.01 0.62 -0.83
CA LEU A 20 20.19 2.05 -0.60
C LEU A 20 19.19 2.60 0.42
N ASN A 21 18.07 1.90 0.61
CA ASN A 21 17.16 2.13 1.72
C ASN A 21 17.64 1.31 2.93
N GLY A 22 18.50 1.93 3.75
CA GLY A 22 19.08 1.31 4.94
C GLY A 22 18.06 0.50 5.75
N THR A 23 18.25 -0.81 5.77
CA THR A 23 17.70 -1.80 6.71
C THR A 23 16.46 -1.37 7.51
N LYS A 24 15.31 -1.11 6.86
CA LYS A 24 14.03 -1.30 7.56
C LYS A 24 13.73 -2.79 7.53
N LYS A 25 14.32 -3.48 8.51
CA LYS A 25 14.03 -4.88 8.84
C LYS A 25 12.52 -5.15 8.70
N ASN A 26 12.21 -6.23 7.99
CA ASN A 26 10.94 -6.98 8.03
C ASN A 26 10.61 -7.50 9.44
N GLY A 27 10.57 -6.66 10.49
CA GLY A 27 10.48 -7.15 11.86
C GLY A 27 10.32 -6.12 12.97
N GLY A 28 9.63 -5.00 12.75
CA GLY A 28 9.32 -4.07 13.84
C GLY A 28 8.07 -3.23 13.56
N ASN A 29 6.92 -3.68 14.08
CA ASN A 29 5.69 -2.91 14.36
C ASN A 29 5.13 -1.88 13.34
N GLY A 30 5.61 -1.83 12.09
CA GLY A 30 5.31 -0.72 11.18
C GLY A 30 4.39 -1.00 9.99
N ASN A 31 4.10 -2.26 9.64
CA ASN A 31 3.39 -2.51 8.38
C ASN A 31 2.55 -3.79 8.31
N LYS A 32 2.02 -4.27 9.44
CA LYS A 32 0.94 -5.26 9.36
C LYS A 32 -0.34 -4.51 9.05
N LEU A 33 -0.55 -4.19 7.77
CA LEU A 33 -1.86 -3.80 7.27
C LEU A 33 -2.84 -4.81 7.88
N SER A 34 -3.77 -4.33 8.70
CA SER A 34 -4.64 -5.24 9.43
C SER A 34 -5.30 -6.17 8.42
N LEU A 35 -5.24 -7.49 8.62
CA LEU A 35 -5.87 -8.45 7.69
C LEU A 35 -7.36 -8.10 7.47
N ARG A 36 -7.98 -7.43 8.45
CA ARG A 36 -9.32 -6.85 8.38
C ARG A 36 -9.45 -5.71 7.37
N LEU A 37 -8.47 -4.81 7.31
CA LEU A 37 -8.40 -3.73 6.31
C LEU A 37 -8.20 -4.32 4.91
N LEU A 38 -7.24 -5.24 4.75
CA LEU A 38 -6.98 -5.88 3.46
C LEU A 38 -8.22 -6.62 2.91
N ARG A 39 -8.92 -7.39 3.76
CA ARG A 39 -10.17 -8.06 3.37
C ARG A 39 -11.27 -7.08 2.99
N ARG A 40 -11.32 -5.91 3.60
CA ARG A 40 -12.30 -4.86 3.27
C ARG A 40 -11.94 -4.17 1.96
N SER A 41 -10.67 -3.84 1.74
CA SER A 41 -10.21 -3.26 0.47
C SER A 41 -10.56 -4.14 -0.73
N LYS A 42 -10.34 -5.47 -0.62
CA LYS A 42 -10.77 -6.41 -1.68
C LYS A 42 -12.28 -6.36 -1.94
N LYS A 43 -13.10 -6.32 -0.89
CA LYS A 43 -14.56 -6.17 -1.04
C LYS A 43 -14.95 -4.82 -1.66
N VAL A 44 -14.19 -3.76 -1.41
CA VAL A 44 -14.45 -2.42 -1.98
C VAL A 44 -14.10 -2.41 -3.48
N GLU A 45 -13.09 -3.15 -3.89
CA GLU A 45 -12.73 -3.33 -5.32
C GLU A 45 -13.77 -4.15 -6.10
N GLU A 46 -14.51 -5.05 -5.44
CA GLU A 46 -15.60 -5.83 -6.03
C GLU A 46 -16.91 -5.03 -6.23
N LEU A 47 -17.03 -3.82 -5.66
CA LEU A 47 -18.23 -2.98 -5.77
C LEU A 47 -18.31 -2.23 -7.10
N PRO A 48 -19.51 -1.81 -7.54
CA PRO A 48 -19.68 -0.91 -8.67
C PRO A 48 -18.89 0.40 -8.48
N SER A 49 -18.31 0.92 -9.57
CA SER A 49 -17.41 2.09 -9.52
C SER A 49 -18.02 3.34 -8.86
N SER A 50 -19.35 3.49 -8.90
CA SER A 50 -20.06 4.58 -8.19
C SER A 50 -19.95 4.45 -6.66
N GLN A 51 -20.10 3.22 -6.15
CA GLN A 51 -20.01 2.94 -4.71
C GLN A 51 -18.56 3.00 -4.23
N GLN A 52 -17.62 2.53 -5.05
CA GLN A 52 -16.18 2.62 -4.76
C GLN A 52 -15.73 4.07 -4.60
N LYS A 53 -16.10 4.96 -5.53
CA LYS A 53 -15.79 6.40 -5.46
C LYS A 53 -16.37 7.06 -4.20
N THR A 54 -17.58 6.69 -3.82
CA THR A 54 -18.25 7.22 -2.62
C THR A 54 -17.51 6.81 -1.34
N LEU A 55 -17.07 5.54 -1.27
CA LEU A 55 -16.32 5.03 -0.13
C LEU A 55 -14.95 5.68 0.00
N LEU A 56 -14.20 5.79 -1.11
CA LEU A 56 -12.91 6.47 -1.13
C LEU A 56 -13.03 7.93 -0.70
N LYS A 57 -14.02 8.66 -1.23
CA LYS A 57 -14.27 10.05 -0.83
C LYS A 57 -14.59 10.18 0.66
N THR A 58 -15.34 9.24 1.21
CA THR A 58 -15.64 9.21 2.65
C THR A 58 -14.36 9.01 3.47
N ILE A 59 -13.48 8.08 3.06
CA ILE A 59 -12.19 7.86 3.70
C ILE A 59 -11.34 9.15 3.65
N ASP A 60 -11.27 9.81 2.50
CA ASP A 60 -10.52 11.07 2.35
C ASP A 60 -11.03 12.17 3.28
N ILE A 61 -12.35 12.26 3.49
CA ILE A 61 -12.95 13.21 4.44
C ILE A 61 -12.48 12.91 5.87
N PHE A 62 -12.51 11.64 6.27
CA PHE A 62 -12.06 11.24 7.61
C PHE A 62 -10.55 11.52 7.81
N LEU A 63 -9.72 11.22 6.81
CA LEU A 63 -8.28 11.48 6.89
C LEU A 63 -7.99 12.98 7.01
N LYS A 64 -8.62 13.81 6.18
CA LYS A 64 -8.49 15.28 6.25
C LYS A 64 -8.96 15.86 7.59
N ALA A 65 -9.97 15.25 8.21
CA ALA A 65 -10.44 15.67 9.52
C ALA A 65 -9.43 15.38 10.65
N THR A 66 -8.59 14.35 10.48
CA THR A 66 -7.56 13.95 11.46
C THR A 66 -6.21 14.64 11.29
N GLU A 67 -5.96 15.28 10.15
CA GLU A 67 -4.73 16.04 9.87
C GLU A 67 -4.74 17.48 10.45
N LYS A 68 -5.62 17.76 11.43
CA LYS A 68 -5.83 19.09 12.00
C LYS A 68 -5.45 19.16 13.47
#